data_AF-A0A7X4WA26-F1
#
_entry.id   AF-A0A7X4WA26-F1
#
_cell.length_a   1.000
_cell.length_b   1.000
_cell.length_c   1.000
_cell.angle_alpha   90.00
_cell.angle_beta   90.00
_cell.angle_gamma   90.00
#
_symmetry.space_group_name_H-M   'P 1'
#
loop_
_entity.id
_entity.type
_entity.pdbx_description
1 polymer ?
#
loop_
_entity_poly.entity_id
_entity_poly.type
_entity_poly.pdbx_seq_one_letter_code
_entity_poly.pdbx_strand_id
1 'polypeptide(L)' 'MLAIAIDYIYQAFPNLSYRPRPDDVKLLAAFLQSQNPDSPACLGELMNSSYNAIDIEINKFHSRQEKHNQRIPSFS' A
#
# COMPACT_ATOMS: atom_id res chain seq x y z
N MET A 1 -5.59 -9.78 3.42
CA MET A 1 -6.35 -8.51 3.52
C MET A 1 -5.41 -7.30 3.54
N LEU A 2 -4.34 -7.30 4.36
CA LEU A 2 -3.33 -6.23 4.37
C LEU A 2 -2.73 -5.90 3.00
N ALA A 3 -2.37 -6.92 2.21
CA ALA A 3 -1.84 -6.73 0.86
C ALA A 3 -2.79 -5.93 -0.05
N ILE A 4 -4.10 -6.21 0.06
CA ILE A 4 -5.14 -5.53 -0.72
C ILE A 4 -5.27 -4.07 -0.28
N ALA A 5 -5.23 -3.82 1.04
CA ALA A 5 -5.29 -2.45 1.58
C ALA A 5 -4.07 -1.62 1.16
N ILE A 6 -2.87 -2.20 1.21
CA ILE A 6 -1.64 -1.55 0.73
C ILE A 6 -1.74 -1.25 -0.77
N ASP A 7 -2.14 -2.23 -1.57
CA ASP A 7 -2.31 -2.06 -3.02
C ASP A 7 -3.30 -0.93 -3.33
N TYR A 8 -4.45 -0.91 -2.65
CA TYR A 8 -5.46 0.14 -2.77
C TYR A 8 -4.91 1.54 -2.42
N ILE A 9 -4.09 1.65 -1.37
CA ILE A 9 -3.46 2.92 -0.98
C ILE A 9 -2.48 3.40 -2.06
N TYR A 10 -1.62 2.52 -2.59
CA TYR A 10 -0.70 2.90 -3.68
C TYR A 10 -1.44 3.23 -4.98
N GLN A 11 -2.58 2.59 -5.26
CA GLN A 11 -3.43 2.95 -6.39
C GLN A 11 -4.11 4.31 -6.20
N ALA A 12 -4.55 4.62 -4.97
CA ALA A 12 -5.14 5.92 -4.64
C ALA A 12 -4.11 7.07 -4.63
N PHE A 13 -2.85 6.76 -4.33
CA PHE A 13 -1.75 7.72 -4.30
C PHE A 13 -0.58 7.27 -5.20
N PRO A 14 -0.75 7.29 -6.53
CA PRO A 14 0.25 6.77 -7.47
C PRO A 14 1.55 7.58 -7.50
N ASN A 15 1.51 8.84 -7.04
CA ASN A 15 2.62 9.78 -7.08
C ASN A 15 3.31 9.97 -5.72
N LEU A 16 3.24 8.98 -4.83
CA LEU A 16 3.99 9.04 -3.56
C LEU A 16 5.49 9.13 -3.85
N SER A 17 6.06 10.30 -3.56
CA SER A 17 7.49 10.59 -3.80
C SER A 17 8.42 9.90 -2.80
N TYR A 18 7.86 9.21 -1.83
CA TYR A 18 8.58 8.53 -0.76
C TYR A 18 7.93 7.18 -0.47
N ARG A 19 8.68 6.31 0.20
CA ARG A 19 8.16 5.06 0.69
C ARG A 19 7.42 5.31 2.01
N PRO A 20 6.08 5.22 2.06
CA PRO A 20 5.31 5.47 3.28
C PRO A 20 5.73 4.51 4.38
N ARG A 21 5.89 5.04 5.59
CA ARG A 21 6.09 4.24 6.81
C ARG A 21 4.74 3.68 7.27
N PRO A 22 4.74 2.70 8.17
CA PRO A 22 3.49 2.14 8.69
C PRO A 22 2.49 3.18 9.24
N ASP A 23 2.96 4.24 9.91
CA ASP A 23 2.11 5.35 10.36
C ASP A 23 1.50 6.15 9.21
N ASP A 24 2.29 6.44 8.18
CA ASP A 24 1.82 7.17 6.99
C ASP A 24 0.73 6.35 6.28
N VAL A 25 0.91 5.03 6.17
CA VAL A 25 -0.10 4.14 5.58
C VAL A 25 -1.40 4.16 6.38
N LYS A 26 -1.34 4.13 7.72
CA LYS A 26 -2.55 4.27 8.56
C LYS A 26 -3.22 5.63 8.38
N LEU A 27 -2.44 6.70 8.29
CA LEU A 27 -2.96 8.04 8.06
C LEU A 27 -3.67 8.14 6.70
N LEU A 28 -3.05 7.62 5.63
CA LEU A 28 -3.63 7.58 4.30
C LEU A 28 -4.91 6.72 4.26
N ALA A 29 -4.91 5.58 4.95
CA ALA A 29 -6.10 4.73 5.08
C ALA A 29 -7.25 5.43 5.81
N ALA A 30 -6.96 6.16 6.89
CA ALA A 30 -7.95 6.95 7.62
C ALA A 30 -8.48 8.12 6.77
N PHE A 31 -7.59 8.78 6.01
CA PHE A 31 -7.98 9.83 5.07
C PHE A 31 -8.94 9.28 4.00
N LEU A 32 -8.61 8.15 3.35
CA LEU A 32 -9.48 7.53 2.34
C LEU A 32 -10.85 7.15 2.91
N GLN A 33 -10.89 6.65 4.15
CA GLN A 33 -12.14 6.36 4.86
C GLN A 33 -12.94 7.63 5.17
N SER A 34 -12.28 8.74 5.50
CA SER A 34 -12.96 10.01 5.76
C SER A 34 -13.59 10.63 4.51
N GLN A 35 -12.97 10.40 3.33
CA GLN A 35 -13.46 10.93 2.06
C GLN A 35 -14.58 10.06 1.46
N ASN A 36 -14.54 8.74 1.71
CA ASN A 36 -15.49 7.79 1.15
C ASN A 36 -16.05 6.87 2.25
N PRO A 37 -17.32 7.05 2.64
CA PRO A 37 -17.95 6.18 3.64
C PRO A 37 -18.11 4.73 3.15
N ASP A 38 -18.18 4.51 1.82
CA ASP A 38 -18.18 3.18 1.17
C ASP A 38 -16.78 2.61 0.94
N SER A 39 -15.78 3.14 1.63
CA SER A 39 -14.41 2.64 1.52
C SER A 39 -14.29 1.17 1.97
N PRO A 40 -13.37 0.41 1.37
CA PRO A 40 -13.33 -1.03 1.59
C PRO A 40 -12.91 -1.36 3.03
N ALA A 41 -13.56 -2.38 3.62
CA ALA A 41 -13.33 -2.82 5.00
C ALA A 41 -11.87 -3.19 5.30
N CYS A 42 -11.10 -3.54 4.26
CA CYS A 42 -9.67 -3.84 4.38
C CYS A 42 -8.84 -2.64 4.89
N LEU A 43 -9.29 -1.39 4.67
CA LEU A 43 -8.67 -0.20 5.25
C LEU A 43 -8.88 -0.14 6.77
N GLY A 44 -10.05 -0.54 7.26
CA GLY A 44 -10.33 -0.65 8.69
C GLY A 44 -9.50 -1.75 9.36
N GLU A 45 -9.32 -2.90 8.70
CA GLU A 45 -8.43 -3.97 9.20
C GLU A 45 -6.96 -3.55 9.21
N LEU A 46 -6.53 -2.74 8.25
CA LEU A 46 -5.18 -2.18 8.23
C LEU A 46 -4.91 -1.31 9.47
N MET A 47 -5.91 -0.55 9.95
CA MET A 47 -5.78 0.26 11.17
C MET A 47 -5.48 -0.59 12.41
N ASN A 48 -6.10 -1.78 12.48
CA ASN A 48 -5.93 -2.73 13.58
C ASN A 48 -4.65 -3.57 13.47
N SER A 49 -3.96 -3.50 12.33
CA SER A 49 -2.76 -4.29 12.09
C SER A 49 -1.53 -3.70 12.79
N SER A 50 -0.60 -4.57 13.17
CA SER A 50 0.65 -4.17 13.81
C SER A 50 1.58 -3.46 12.82
N TYR A 51 2.39 -2.53 13.32
CA TYR A 51 3.34 -1.79 12.49
C TYR A 51 4.33 -2.70 11.75
N ASN A 52 4.77 -3.78 12.39
CA ASN A 52 5.65 -4.78 11.78
C ASN A 52 4.96 -5.48 10.59
N ALA A 53 3.70 -5.91 10.75
CA ALA A 53 2.96 -6.55 9.66
C ALA A 53 2.78 -5.62 8.45
N ILE A 54 2.51 -4.33 8.71
CA ILE A 54 2.40 -3.30 7.67
C ILE A 54 3.74 -3.11 6.97
N ASP A 55 4.84 -2.98 7.72
CA ASP A 55 6.18 -2.82 7.13
C ASP A 55 6.58 -4.00 6.24
N ILE A 56 6.33 -5.23 6.70
CA ILE A 56 6.55 -6.45 5.91
C ILE A 56 5.76 -6.40 4.60
N GLU A 57 4.50 -6.00 4.63
CA GLU A 57 3.67 -6.00 3.42
C GLU A 57 4.05 -4.86 2.46
N ILE A 58 4.46 -3.69 2.98
CA ILE A 58 5.03 -2.62 2.17
C ILE A 58 6.29 -3.12 1.46
N ASN A 59 7.22 -3.77 2.19
CA ASN A 59 8.42 -4.36 1.58
C ASN A 59 8.05 -5.35 0.46
N LYS A 60 7.11 -6.25 0.72
CA LYS A 60 6.63 -7.22 -0.27
C LYS A 60 6.02 -6.54 -1.49
N PHE A 61 5.23 -5.48 -1.30
CA PHE A 61 4.65 -4.71 -2.41
C PHE A 61 5.75 -4.14 -3.32
N HIS A 62 6.74 -3.46 -2.75
CA HIS A 62 7.87 -2.91 -3.51
C HIS A 62 8.66 -3.99 -4.23
N SER A 63 8.99 -5.10 -3.56
CA SER A 63 9.67 -6.23 -4.20
C SER A 63 8.87 -6.86 -5.35
N ARG A 64 7.53 -6.82 -5.31
CA ARG A 64 6.67 -7.26 -6.43
C ARG A 64 6.73 -6.26 -7.60
N GLN A 65 6.72 -4.96 -7.31
CA GLN A 65 6.81 -3.91 -8.32
C GLN A 65 8.19 -3.90 -9.01
N GLU A 66 9.28 -4.04 -8.25
CA GLU A 66 10.63 -4.16 -8.81
C GLU A 66 10.76 -5.36 -9.75
N LYS A 67 10.21 -6.52 -9.37
CA LYS A 67 10.17 -7.71 -10.24
C LYS A 67 9.31 -7.50 -11.49
N HIS A 68 8.25 -6.71 -11.40
CA HIS A 68 7.42 -6.36 -12.55
C HIS A 68 8.20 -5.44 -13.52
N ASN A 69 8.92 -4.45 -13.00
CA ASN A 69 9.74 -3.52 -13.79
C ASN A 69 10.97 -4.18 -14.43
N GLN A 70 11.54 -5.23 -13.82
CA GLN A 70 12.65 -6.00 -14.38
C GLN A 70 12.24 -6.97 -15.50
N ARG A 71 10.94 -7.15 -15.74
CA ARG A 71 10.42 -8.11 -16.73
C ARG A 71 10.29 -7.55 -18.14
N ILE A 72 10.84 -6.37 -18.40
CA ILE A 72 11.04 -5.89 -19.76
C ILE A 72 12.36 -6.51 -20.24
N PRO A 73 12.36 -7.53 -21.11
CA PRO A 73 13.61 -8.00 -21.68
C PRO A 73 14.18 -6.85 -22.51
N SER A 74 15.35 -6.36 -22.10
CA SER A 74 16.23 -5.55 -22.91
C SER A 74 16.70 -6.43 -24.08
N PHE A 75 15.88 -6.54 -25.13
CA PHE A 75 16.37 -6.98 -26.43
C PHE A 75 17.04 -5.78 -27.09
N SER A 76 18.36 -5.73 -26.96
CA SER A 76 19.26 -4.98 -27.82
C SER A 76 20.17 -5.94 -28.55
#